data_AF-W2NNI4-F1
#
_entry.id   AF-W2NNI4-F1
#
_cell.length_a   1.000
_cell.length_b   1.000
_cell.length_c   1.000
_cell.angle_alpha   90.00
_cell.angle_beta   90.00
_cell.angle_gamma   90.00
#
_symmetry.space_group_name_H-M   'P 1'
#
loop_
_entity.id
_entity.type
_entity.pdbx_description
1 polymer ?
#
loop_
_entity_poly.entity_id
_entity_poly.type
_entity_poly.pdbx_seq_one_letter_code
_entity_poly.pdbx_strand_id
1 'polypeptide(L)'
;MSTLTSARVVCLAHPRIDALSHVPQLVSQYLDVSTRWSLARAAERGFVHLVRRLLTTLNTSNLNVMAETRAAMRSAAANNYLDILEILSTHYPHAVIDETIIMQAASNGHGEVLCWLQPRLRKLLPCYKEYDFYSLKSVAAAVENGHLSVVQWLLDARGTQDTGDLTETHLHQATARGGHLGVVKWLRTHVEEDIESRALDEAAAGGFLDVVEFLHNEWKEAKLESNRCSCRATSRAMNGAASNGHLEVVKWLHEHRDEGCTMDAMNRAAWNGHLEIVKWLHDHRTEGCTQQAMNMAAKGGHLAIVQFLHENCTEGCTYNAMDWAAQENHLDIVKWLHVNRSEGCSRLTMNEVAKRGHFEMLKWLHENRTEGCTVAAMNAAATHGHFDIVQFLHANRSEGCTNTAMDGAAENNHLAIVEWLHRHRSEGCSRRAMDSAARNGHLEMVKWLHLNQNEGCSTSALDGAAEYGHLDIVKFLHTNRTEGCTYRAMDKAAGNGHLEVVRWLHNNRQEGCSSDAMDEAAKNGHMAVMRFLQVHRQEGCTVRALNAAAARGGFETLEWLRAESSLEIEELPIHAALAAISRDRIEILHWLLTHLVADGVHELRILYDAARYHNRSHILAYLDGYWTIDM
;
A
#
# COMPACT_ATOMS: atom_id res chain seq x y z
N MET A 1 -14.60 -31.64 -30.13
CA MET A 1 -13.21 -31.20 -30.41
C MET A 1 -12.32 -31.79 -29.34
N SER A 2 -11.22 -32.45 -29.72
CA SER A 2 -10.25 -33.01 -28.78
C SER A 2 -9.66 -31.91 -27.91
N THR A 3 -9.85 -31.99 -26.60
CA THR A 3 -9.27 -31.08 -25.61
C THR A 3 -7.75 -31.25 -25.61
N LEU A 4 -7.04 -30.16 -25.90
CA LEU A 4 -5.60 -30.10 -25.74
C LEU A 4 -5.33 -30.08 -24.23
N THR A 5 -4.71 -31.13 -23.67
CA THR A 5 -4.63 -31.32 -22.21
C THR A 5 -3.34 -30.80 -21.57
N SER A 6 -2.32 -30.39 -22.34
CA SER A 6 -1.11 -29.78 -21.77
C SER A 6 -0.24 -29.03 -22.81
N ALA A 7 0.39 -27.92 -22.41
CA ALA A 7 1.47 -27.28 -23.16
C ALA A 7 2.63 -26.75 -22.29
N ARG A 8 2.50 -26.81 -20.96
CA ARG A 8 3.61 -26.59 -20.02
C ARG A 8 4.77 -27.56 -20.28
N VAL A 9 4.47 -28.80 -20.64
CA VAL A 9 5.46 -29.83 -21.03
C VAL A 9 6.21 -29.44 -22.31
N VAL A 10 5.55 -28.79 -23.26
CA VAL A 10 6.15 -28.38 -24.55
C VAL A 10 7.10 -27.19 -24.36
N CYS A 11 6.76 -26.22 -23.51
CA CYS A 11 7.61 -25.06 -23.25
C CYS A 11 8.89 -25.42 -22.47
N LEU A 12 8.79 -26.34 -21.51
CA LEU A 12 9.95 -26.87 -20.75
C LEU A 12 10.95 -27.63 -21.64
N ALA A 13 10.48 -28.22 -22.74
CA ALA A 13 11.33 -28.94 -23.69
C ALA A 13 12.10 -28.02 -24.66
N HIS A 14 11.78 -26.72 -24.73
CA HIS A 14 12.37 -25.81 -25.71
C HIS A 14 12.73 -24.44 -25.08
N PRO A 15 13.98 -24.26 -24.57
CA PRO A 15 14.40 -23.09 -23.79
C PRO A 15 14.20 -21.72 -24.48
N ARG A 16 14.20 -21.70 -25.81
CA ARG A 16 13.96 -20.47 -26.61
C ARG A 16 12.52 -19.96 -26.52
N ILE A 17 11.54 -20.84 -26.28
CA ILE A 17 10.13 -20.48 -26.15
C ILE A 17 9.84 -20.02 -24.73
N ASP A 18 10.47 -20.63 -23.72
CA ASP A 18 10.34 -20.24 -22.32
C ASP A 18 10.88 -18.81 -22.05
N ALA A 19 11.88 -18.38 -22.80
CA ALA A 19 12.40 -17.00 -22.77
C ALA A 19 11.40 -15.93 -23.27
N LEU A 20 10.32 -16.33 -23.97
CA LEU A 20 9.29 -15.44 -24.47
C LEU A 20 8.05 -15.52 -23.58
N SER A 21 8.02 -14.77 -22.49
CA SER A 21 6.97 -14.85 -21.45
C SER A 21 5.53 -14.71 -21.97
N HIS A 22 5.32 -14.01 -23.10
CA HIS A 22 4.02 -13.89 -23.76
C HIS A 22 3.51 -15.21 -24.36
N VAL A 23 4.39 -16.14 -24.78
CA VAL A 23 4.00 -17.41 -25.40
C VAL A 23 3.39 -18.38 -24.38
N PRO A 24 4.03 -18.69 -23.22
CA PRO A 24 3.38 -19.46 -22.15
C PRO A 24 2.09 -18.81 -21.64
N GLN A 25 2.04 -17.48 -21.60
CA GLN A 25 0.84 -16.73 -21.22
C GLN A 25 -0.32 -16.94 -22.21
N LEU A 26 -0.05 -16.82 -23.51
CA LEU A 26 -1.04 -16.99 -24.58
C LEU A 26 -1.54 -18.43 -24.65
N VAL A 27 -0.66 -19.40 -24.45
CA VAL A 27 -1.01 -20.82 -24.36
C VAL A 27 -1.85 -21.13 -23.11
N SER A 28 -1.55 -20.48 -21.98
CA SER A 28 -2.36 -20.61 -20.74
C SER A 28 -3.81 -20.14 -20.94
N GLN A 29 -4.07 -19.18 -21.84
CA GLN A 29 -5.42 -18.74 -22.20
C GLN A 29 -6.33 -19.88 -22.67
N TYR A 30 -5.75 -20.89 -23.31
CA TYR A 30 -6.49 -22.02 -23.88
C TYR A 30 -6.56 -23.23 -22.96
N LEU A 31 -5.58 -23.40 -22.07
CA LEU A 31 -5.34 -24.68 -21.38
C LEU A 31 -5.57 -24.64 -19.87
N ASP A 32 -5.50 -23.48 -19.24
CA ASP A 32 -5.57 -23.41 -17.79
C ASP A 32 -7.01 -23.55 -17.32
N VAL A 33 -7.42 -24.74 -16.88
CA VAL A 33 -8.74 -25.02 -16.27
C VAL A 33 -8.76 -24.79 -14.76
N SER A 34 -7.71 -24.17 -14.19
CA SER A 34 -7.65 -23.89 -12.77
C SER A 34 -8.78 -22.95 -12.33
N THR A 35 -9.40 -23.25 -11.20
CA THR A 35 -10.36 -22.39 -10.49
C THR A 35 -9.73 -21.08 -9.99
N ARG A 36 -8.43 -20.86 -10.19
CA ARG A 36 -7.69 -19.65 -9.78
C ARG A 36 -7.93 -18.45 -10.69
N TRP A 37 -8.51 -18.63 -11.87
CA TRP A 37 -8.80 -17.54 -12.79
C TRP A 37 -10.18 -16.94 -12.50
N SER A 38 -10.18 -15.69 -12.03
CA SER A 38 -11.38 -14.86 -12.02
C SER A 38 -11.58 -14.16 -13.36
N LEU A 39 -12.81 -13.73 -13.63
CA LEU A 39 -13.14 -13.00 -14.86
C LEU A 39 -12.35 -11.68 -14.93
N ALA A 40 -12.21 -10.99 -13.79
CA ALA A 40 -11.45 -9.75 -13.70
C ALA A 40 -9.96 -9.92 -14.01
N ARG A 41 -9.34 -11.00 -13.54
CA ARG A 41 -7.92 -11.29 -13.79
C ARG A 41 -7.66 -11.71 -15.24
N ALA A 42 -8.61 -12.41 -15.86
CA ALA A 42 -8.54 -12.73 -17.29
C ALA A 42 -8.66 -11.46 -18.15
N ALA A 43 -9.56 -10.55 -17.78
CA ALA A 43 -9.74 -9.26 -18.46
C ALA A 43 -8.53 -8.34 -18.31
N GLU A 44 -7.94 -8.24 -17.11
CA GLU A 44 -6.72 -7.47 -16.84
C GLU A 44 -5.56 -7.86 -17.76
N ARG A 45 -5.45 -9.14 -18.13
CA ARG A 45 -4.39 -9.66 -19.00
C ARG A 45 -4.74 -9.68 -20.49
N GLY A 46 -5.93 -9.23 -20.89
CA GLY A 46 -6.34 -9.26 -22.29
C GLY A 46 -6.64 -10.67 -22.83
N PHE A 47 -6.99 -11.62 -21.95
CA PHE A 47 -7.15 -13.03 -22.34
C PHE A 47 -8.55 -13.32 -22.86
N VAL A 48 -8.85 -12.85 -24.07
CA VAL A 48 -10.18 -12.89 -24.72
C VAL A 48 -10.83 -14.28 -24.71
N HIS A 49 -10.09 -15.32 -25.07
CA HIS A 49 -10.61 -16.69 -25.10
C HIS A 49 -10.92 -17.23 -23.71
N LEU A 50 -10.08 -16.90 -22.73
CA LEU A 50 -10.31 -17.28 -21.34
C LEU A 50 -11.55 -16.57 -20.79
N VAL A 51 -11.72 -15.28 -21.09
CA VAL A 51 -12.94 -14.52 -20.75
C VAL A 51 -14.17 -15.21 -21.32
N ARG A 52 -14.21 -15.52 -22.63
CA ARG A 52 -15.34 -16.22 -23.26
C ARG A 52 -15.64 -17.56 -22.59
N ARG A 53 -14.61 -18.35 -22.29
CA ARG A 53 -14.77 -19.64 -21.63
C ARG A 53 -15.29 -19.50 -20.21
N LEU A 54 -14.75 -18.58 -19.42
CA LEU A 54 -15.23 -18.32 -18.06
C LEU A 54 -16.70 -17.91 -18.08
N LEU A 55 -17.10 -17.02 -19.00
CA LEU A 55 -18.50 -16.61 -19.16
C LEU A 55 -19.45 -17.79 -19.43
N THR A 56 -19.05 -18.80 -20.21
CA THR A 56 -19.90 -19.99 -20.45
C THR A 56 -20.13 -20.85 -19.20
N THR A 57 -19.31 -20.68 -18.17
CA THR A 57 -19.40 -21.46 -16.92
C THR A 57 -20.12 -20.71 -15.79
N LEU A 58 -20.41 -19.42 -15.98
CA LEU A 58 -21.04 -18.58 -14.96
C LEU A 58 -22.56 -18.60 -15.12
N ASN A 59 -23.27 -18.71 -14.01
CA ASN A 59 -24.73 -18.58 -13.99
C ASN A 59 -25.11 -17.09 -14.10
N THR A 60 -26.05 -16.76 -14.97
CA THR A 60 -26.46 -15.39 -15.27
C THR A 60 -27.19 -14.71 -14.11
N SER A 61 -27.69 -15.48 -13.14
CA SER A 61 -28.56 -14.99 -12.07
C SER A 61 -27.86 -14.61 -10.75
N ASN A 62 -26.53 -14.63 -10.68
CA ASN A 62 -25.81 -14.49 -9.41
C ASN A 62 -25.16 -13.10 -9.26
N LEU A 63 -25.47 -12.39 -8.17
CA LEU A 63 -24.86 -11.08 -7.83
C LEU A 63 -23.32 -11.13 -7.78
N ASN A 64 -22.74 -12.28 -7.41
CA ASN A 64 -21.29 -12.48 -7.45
C ASN A 64 -20.73 -12.38 -8.89
N VAL A 65 -21.48 -12.90 -9.86
CA VAL A 65 -21.11 -12.84 -11.28
C VAL A 65 -21.21 -11.42 -11.82
N MET A 66 -22.22 -10.66 -11.38
CA MET A 66 -22.35 -9.23 -11.73
C MET A 66 -21.17 -8.41 -11.17
N ALA A 67 -20.81 -8.65 -9.90
CA ALA A 67 -19.68 -7.98 -9.26
C ALA A 67 -18.34 -8.32 -9.95
N GLU A 68 -18.12 -9.61 -10.29
CA GLU A 68 -16.96 -10.06 -11.07
C GLU A 68 -16.93 -9.47 -12.48
N THR A 69 -18.10 -9.35 -13.12
CA THR A 69 -18.23 -8.74 -14.44
C THR A 69 -17.89 -7.26 -14.40
N ARG A 70 -18.40 -6.51 -13.41
CA ARG A 70 -18.03 -5.09 -13.25
C ARG A 70 -16.53 -4.92 -13.00
N ALA A 71 -15.95 -5.75 -12.14
CA ALA A 71 -14.50 -5.75 -11.93
C ALA A 71 -13.73 -6.06 -13.22
N ALA A 72 -14.20 -6.99 -14.04
CA ALA A 72 -13.62 -7.29 -15.34
C ALA A 72 -13.76 -6.15 -16.35
N MET A 73 -14.89 -5.45 -16.36
CA MET A 73 -15.08 -4.27 -17.20
C MET A 73 -14.13 -3.14 -16.80
N ARG A 74 -13.93 -2.90 -15.49
CA ARG A 74 -12.90 -1.96 -14.98
C ARG A 74 -11.51 -2.33 -15.49
N SER A 75 -11.08 -3.57 -15.29
CA SER A 75 -9.77 -4.05 -15.74
C SER A 75 -9.59 -3.96 -17.26
N ALA A 76 -10.62 -4.29 -18.05
CA ALA A 76 -10.56 -4.21 -19.51
C ALA A 76 -10.49 -2.76 -19.99
N ALA A 77 -11.27 -1.86 -19.40
CA ALA A 77 -11.25 -0.44 -19.70
C ALA A 77 -9.91 0.21 -19.36
N ALA A 78 -9.29 -0.17 -18.23
CA ALA A 78 -7.98 0.30 -17.82
C ALA A 78 -6.84 -0.11 -18.78
N ASN A 79 -7.05 -1.10 -19.64
CA ASN A 79 -6.02 -1.62 -20.56
C ASN A 79 -6.41 -1.50 -22.05
N ASN A 80 -7.47 -0.75 -22.38
CA ASN A 80 -7.98 -0.58 -23.74
C ASN A 80 -8.42 -1.87 -24.45
N TYR A 81 -8.95 -2.86 -23.73
CA TYR A 81 -9.46 -4.11 -24.32
C TYR A 81 -10.94 -4.00 -24.69
N LEU A 82 -11.24 -3.28 -25.79
CA LEU A 82 -12.59 -3.07 -26.31
C LEU A 82 -13.32 -4.38 -26.65
N ASP A 83 -12.60 -5.35 -27.20
CA ASP A 83 -13.13 -6.67 -27.54
C ASP A 83 -13.66 -7.42 -26.29
N ILE A 84 -12.94 -7.34 -25.18
CA ILE A 84 -13.36 -7.89 -23.89
C ILE A 84 -14.56 -7.11 -23.36
N LEU A 85 -14.56 -5.78 -23.43
CA LEU A 85 -15.68 -4.95 -23.01
C LEU A 85 -16.97 -5.28 -23.79
N GLU A 86 -16.87 -5.49 -25.10
CA GLU A 86 -17.98 -5.93 -25.96
C GLU A 86 -18.49 -7.32 -25.60
N ILE A 87 -17.58 -8.27 -25.36
CA ILE A 87 -17.93 -9.64 -24.95
C ILE A 87 -18.67 -9.62 -23.61
N LEU A 88 -18.13 -8.92 -22.60
CA LEU A 88 -18.74 -8.80 -21.27
C LEU A 88 -20.11 -8.13 -21.38
N SER A 89 -20.21 -7.06 -22.17
CA SER A 89 -21.44 -6.29 -22.38
C SER A 89 -22.53 -7.01 -23.16
N THR A 90 -22.15 -7.97 -24.01
CA THR A 90 -23.08 -8.82 -24.75
C THR A 90 -23.66 -9.90 -23.84
N HIS A 91 -22.85 -10.48 -22.96
CA HIS A 91 -23.31 -11.47 -21.99
C HIS A 91 -24.08 -10.84 -20.82
N TYR A 92 -23.72 -9.61 -20.43
CA TYR A 92 -24.36 -8.86 -19.37
C TYR A 92 -24.75 -7.44 -19.82
N PRO A 93 -25.88 -7.30 -20.55
CA PRO A 93 -26.36 -6.01 -21.05
C PRO A 93 -26.58 -4.95 -19.97
N HIS A 94 -26.98 -5.38 -18.78
CA HIS A 94 -27.31 -4.53 -17.63
C HIS A 94 -26.15 -4.37 -16.63
N ALA A 95 -24.93 -4.80 -16.98
CA ALA A 95 -23.77 -4.63 -16.12
C ALA A 95 -23.58 -3.15 -15.74
N VAL A 96 -23.39 -2.91 -14.44
CA VAL A 96 -23.26 -1.56 -13.87
C VAL A 96 -22.03 -0.87 -14.44
N ILE A 97 -22.22 0.33 -14.97
CA ILE A 97 -21.14 1.25 -15.35
C ILE A 97 -20.99 2.24 -14.20
N ASP A 98 -19.84 2.23 -13.55
CA ASP A 98 -19.52 3.12 -12.42
C ASP A 98 -18.59 4.27 -12.83
N GLU A 99 -18.35 5.20 -11.92
CA GLU A 99 -17.36 6.27 -12.13
C GLU A 99 -15.91 5.75 -12.18
N THR A 100 -15.62 4.59 -11.60
CA THR A 100 -14.27 4.02 -11.51
C THR A 100 -13.76 3.54 -12.88
N ILE A 101 -14.60 2.89 -13.70
CA ILE A 101 -14.24 2.46 -15.06
C ILE A 101 -13.92 3.67 -15.96
N ILE A 102 -14.65 4.78 -15.79
CA ILE A 102 -14.40 6.04 -16.50
C ILE A 102 -13.07 6.65 -16.04
N MET A 103 -12.86 6.74 -14.72
CA MET A 103 -11.62 7.23 -14.12
C MET A 103 -10.38 6.47 -14.63
N GLN A 104 -10.45 5.14 -14.67
CA GLN A 104 -9.33 4.30 -15.11
C GLN A 104 -9.04 4.46 -16.61
N ALA A 105 -10.08 4.45 -17.45
CA ALA A 105 -9.92 4.70 -18.88
C ALA A 105 -9.35 6.11 -19.14
N ALA A 106 -9.81 7.10 -18.38
CA ALA A 106 -9.33 8.48 -18.48
C ALA A 106 -7.85 8.62 -18.08
N SER A 107 -7.48 8.06 -16.93
CA SER A 107 -6.12 8.10 -16.39
C SER A 107 -5.08 7.49 -17.33
N ASN A 108 -5.47 6.48 -18.11
CA ASN A 108 -4.60 5.76 -19.04
C ASN A 108 -4.75 6.23 -20.51
N GLY A 109 -5.56 7.26 -20.76
CA GLY A 109 -5.66 7.88 -22.08
C GLY A 109 -6.51 7.12 -23.08
N HIS A 110 -7.39 6.24 -22.63
CA HIS A 110 -8.20 5.35 -23.47
C HIS A 110 -9.49 6.04 -23.95
N GLY A 111 -9.35 7.06 -24.80
CA GLY A 111 -10.47 7.82 -25.36
C GLY A 111 -11.46 6.97 -26.17
N GLU A 112 -11.01 5.91 -26.83
CA GLU A 112 -11.88 4.98 -27.57
C GLU A 112 -12.84 4.23 -26.64
N VAL A 113 -12.34 3.79 -25.47
CA VAL A 113 -13.17 3.17 -24.42
C VAL A 113 -14.20 4.16 -23.88
N LEU A 114 -13.83 5.42 -23.67
CA LEU A 114 -14.74 6.46 -23.20
C LEU A 114 -15.86 6.74 -24.21
N CYS A 115 -15.51 6.89 -25.50
CA CYS A 115 -16.47 7.02 -26.61
C CYS A 115 -17.40 5.81 -26.69
N TRP A 116 -16.90 4.61 -26.41
CA TRP A 116 -17.69 3.38 -26.40
C TRP A 116 -18.63 3.28 -25.17
N LEU A 117 -18.18 3.74 -23.99
CA LEU A 117 -18.96 3.72 -22.75
C LEU A 117 -20.13 4.70 -22.76
N GLN A 118 -19.96 5.90 -23.33
CA GLN A 118 -20.94 6.99 -23.22
C GLN A 118 -22.34 6.65 -23.77
N PRO A 119 -22.51 6.10 -25.00
CA PRO A 119 -23.83 5.71 -25.49
C PRO A 119 -24.48 4.64 -24.63
N ARG A 120 -23.69 3.76 -24.03
CA ARG A 120 -24.16 2.69 -23.16
C ARG A 120 -24.61 3.22 -21.81
N LEU A 121 -23.84 4.10 -21.19
CA LEU A 121 -24.22 4.80 -19.97
C LEU A 121 -25.54 5.57 -20.18
N ARG A 122 -25.67 6.31 -21.29
CA ARG A 122 -26.92 7.02 -21.64
C ARG A 122 -28.11 6.08 -21.82
N LYS A 123 -27.89 4.88 -22.36
CA LYS A 123 -28.94 3.88 -22.55
C LYS A 123 -29.38 3.26 -21.22
N LEU A 124 -28.42 2.96 -20.32
CA LEU A 124 -28.68 2.33 -19.03
C LEU A 124 -29.24 3.32 -18.01
N LEU A 125 -28.77 4.57 -18.04
CA LEU A 125 -29.18 5.65 -17.14
C LEU A 125 -29.41 6.94 -17.94
N PRO A 126 -30.64 7.18 -18.45
CA PRO A 126 -30.95 8.39 -19.22
C PRO A 126 -30.70 9.70 -18.46
N CYS A 127 -30.86 9.70 -17.13
CA CYS A 127 -30.60 10.82 -16.23
C CYS A 127 -29.14 10.89 -15.73
N TYR A 128 -28.17 10.22 -16.38
CA TYR A 128 -26.78 10.18 -15.88
C TYR A 128 -26.14 11.56 -15.65
N LYS A 129 -26.64 12.61 -16.33
CA LYS A 129 -26.17 13.99 -16.18
C LYS A 129 -26.55 14.64 -14.84
N GLU A 130 -27.48 14.06 -14.10
CA GLU A 130 -27.82 14.48 -12.73
C GLU A 130 -26.77 14.00 -11.71
N TYR A 131 -25.88 13.09 -12.12
CA TYR A 131 -24.81 12.51 -11.30
C TYR A 131 -23.43 12.81 -11.89
N ASP A 132 -22.42 12.92 -11.04
CA ASP A 132 -21.05 13.27 -11.45
C ASP A 132 -20.26 12.03 -11.92
N PHE A 133 -20.62 11.46 -13.08
CA PHE A 133 -19.88 10.33 -13.68
C PHE A 133 -18.53 10.75 -14.27
N TYR A 134 -18.41 12.01 -14.71
CA TYR A 134 -17.22 12.58 -15.33
C TYR A 134 -16.53 13.57 -14.38
N SER A 135 -16.25 13.12 -13.15
CA SER A 135 -15.75 13.96 -12.05
C SER A 135 -14.48 14.75 -12.36
N LEU A 136 -14.26 15.87 -11.65
CA LEU A 136 -13.05 16.70 -11.85
C LEU A 136 -11.79 15.90 -11.54
N LYS A 137 -11.87 14.93 -10.62
CA LYS A 137 -10.80 13.97 -10.35
C LYS A 137 -10.41 13.15 -11.58
N SER A 138 -11.37 12.76 -12.42
CA SER A 138 -11.09 12.03 -13.67
C SER A 138 -10.42 12.91 -14.72
N VAL A 139 -10.85 14.17 -14.80
CA VAL A 139 -10.20 15.17 -15.65
C VAL A 139 -8.77 15.42 -15.17
N ALA A 140 -8.57 15.62 -13.86
CA ALA A 140 -7.27 15.85 -13.24
C ALA A 140 -6.30 14.68 -13.48
N ALA A 141 -6.77 13.44 -13.36
CA ALA A 141 -5.94 12.26 -13.64
C ALA A 141 -5.53 12.15 -15.12
N ALA A 142 -6.45 12.43 -16.05
CA ALA A 142 -6.11 12.48 -17.49
C ALA A 142 -5.14 13.63 -17.82
N VAL A 143 -5.30 14.76 -17.14
CA VAL A 143 -4.44 15.94 -17.21
C VAL A 143 -3.02 15.61 -16.74
N GLU A 144 -2.87 15.01 -15.57
CA GLU A 144 -1.57 14.67 -14.96
C GLU A 144 -0.79 13.66 -15.81
N ASN A 145 -1.47 12.77 -16.52
CA ASN A 145 -0.86 11.81 -17.45
C ASN A 145 -0.77 12.31 -18.91
N GLY A 146 -1.17 13.56 -19.19
CA GLY A 146 -0.91 14.21 -20.47
C GLY A 146 -1.86 13.86 -21.61
N HIS A 147 -3.03 13.31 -21.30
CA HIS A 147 -3.98 12.79 -22.30
C HIS A 147 -4.92 13.89 -22.82
N LEU A 148 -4.38 14.84 -23.60
CA LEU A 148 -5.13 16.01 -24.08
C LEU A 148 -6.47 15.70 -24.76
N SER A 149 -6.51 14.69 -25.65
CA SER A 149 -7.74 14.30 -26.35
C SER A 149 -8.82 13.80 -25.39
N VAL A 150 -8.43 13.09 -24.34
CA VAL A 150 -9.32 12.61 -23.28
C VAL A 150 -9.80 13.76 -22.41
N VAL A 151 -8.92 14.70 -22.06
CA VAL A 151 -9.29 15.91 -21.30
C VAL A 151 -10.35 16.72 -22.05
N GLN A 152 -10.14 16.97 -23.34
CA GLN A 152 -11.11 17.63 -24.22
C GLN A 152 -12.45 16.90 -24.22
N TRP A 153 -12.42 15.58 -24.40
CA TRP A 153 -13.60 14.75 -24.42
C TRP A 153 -14.37 14.76 -23.10
N LEU A 154 -13.68 14.65 -21.96
CA LEU A 154 -14.32 14.66 -20.63
C LEU A 154 -15.00 15.99 -20.33
N LEU A 155 -14.36 17.11 -20.65
CA LEU A 155 -14.93 18.44 -20.44
C LEU A 155 -16.15 18.68 -21.34
N ASP A 156 -16.12 18.22 -22.59
CA ASP A 156 -17.28 18.26 -23.49
C ASP A 156 -18.42 17.37 -22.98
N ALA A 157 -18.11 16.15 -22.53
CA ALA A 157 -19.09 15.19 -22.02
C ALA A 157 -19.82 15.67 -20.76
N ARG A 158 -19.15 16.46 -19.90
CA ARG A 158 -19.75 17.11 -18.73
C ARG A 158 -20.76 18.21 -19.09
N GLY A 159 -20.51 18.94 -20.17
CA GLY A 159 -21.31 20.10 -20.57
C GLY A 159 -21.13 21.33 -19.66
N THR A 160 -21.81 22.43 -20.02
CA THR A 160 -21.75 23.73 -19.32
C THR A 160 -22.70 23.78 -18.11
N GLN A 161 -22.62 22.82 -17.19
CA GLN A 161 -23.21 23.06 -15.87
C GLN A 161 -22.38 24.13 -15.17
N ASP A 162 -23.07 25.14 -14.65
CA ASP A 162 -22.56 26.37 -14.03
C ASP A 162 -21.16 26.18 -13.44
N THR A 163 -20.16 26.74 -14.13
CA THR A 163 -18.73 26.69 -13.76
C THR A 163 -18.42 27.43 -12.46
N GLY A 164 -19.44 27.86 -11.71
CA GLY A 164 -19.33 28.49 -10.41
C GLY A 164 -18.72 27.58 -9.32
N ASP A 165 -18.63 26.27 -9.58
CA ASP A 165 -18.02 25.28 -8.67
C ASP A 165 -16.75 24.59 -9.25
N LEU A 166 -16.07 25.21 -10.24
CA LEU A 166 -14.67 24.89 -10.56
C LEU A 166 -13.69 25.34 -9.45
N THR A 167 -14.14 25.30 -8.19
CA THR A 167 -13.40 25.72 -7.00
C THR A 167 -12.43 24.64 -6.48
N GLU A 168 -12.34 23.48 -7.14
CA GLU A 168 -11.24 22.54 -6.93
C GLU A 168 -10.03 22.99 -7.76
N THR A 169 -9.15 23.77 -7.13
CA THR A 169 -7.90 24.38 -7.65
C THR A 169 -6.81 23.38 -8.09
N HIS A 170 -7.21 22.23 -8.65
CA HIS A 170 -6.38 21.06 -8.91
C HIS A 170 -5.95 20.91 -10.37
N LEU A 171 -6.66 21.43 -11.37
CA LEU A 171 -6.35 21.12 -12.78
C LEU A 171 -5.02 21.71 -13.23
N HIS A 172 -4.78 23.00 -12.96
CA HIS A 172 -3.50 23.64 -13.28
C HIS A 172 -2.33 23.07 -12.45
N GLN A 173 -2.58 22.68 -11.20
CA GLN A 173 -1.59 22.01 -10.36
C GLN A 173 -1.24 20.61 -10.91
N ALA A 174 -2.26 19.83 -11.28
CA ALA A 174 -2.11 18.50 -11.85
C ALA A 174 -1.36 18.56 -13.20
N THR A 175 -1.67 19.53 -14.07
CA THR A 175 -0.90 19.71 -15.31
C THR A 175 0.57 19.99 -15.04
N ALA A 176 0.86 20.80 -14.03
CA ALA A 176 2.22 21.19 -13.69
C ALA A 176 3.02 20.01 -13.12
N ARG A 177 2.39 19.15 -12.32
CA ARG A 177 2.98 17.89 -11.85
C ARG A 177 3.27 16.90 -12.97
N GLY A 178 2.41 16.84 -14.00
CA GLY A 178 2.61 15.97 -15.16
C GLY A 178 3.65 16.48 -16.16
N GLY A 179 3.92 17.79 -16.18
CA GLY A 179 4.90 18.38 -17.09
C GLY A 179 4.47 18.44 -18.55
N HIS A 180 3.18 18.26 -18.84
CA HIS A 180 2.69 18.15 -20.21
C HIS A 180 2.32 19.53 -20.79
N LEU A 181 3.31 20.24 -21.36
CA LEU A 181 3.16 21.60 -21.91
C LEU A 181 1.95 21.77 -22.86
N GLY A 182 1.65 20.76 -23.68
CA GLY A 182 0.49 20.78 -24.59
C GLY A 182 -0.86 20.88 -23.85
N VAL A 183 -1.00 20.16 -22.73
CA VAL A 183 -2.20 20.22 -21.89
C VAL A 183 -2.26 21.54 -21.13
N VAL A 184 -1.12 22.02 -20.61
CA VAL A 184 -1.03 23.34 -19.94
C VAL A 184 -1.50 24.46 -20.87
N LYS A 185 -1.00 24.48 -22.12
CA LYS A 185 -1.39 25.44 -23.18
C LYS A 185 -2.89 25.41 -23.44
N TRP A 186 -3.43 24.20 -23.59
CA TRP A 186 -4.83 24.02 -23.93
C TRP A 186 -5.77 24.43 -22.79
N LEU A 187 -5.53 23.97 -21.55
CA LEU A 187 -6.34 24.35 -20.40
C LEU A 187 -6.34 25.86 -20.21
N ARG A 188 -5.19 26.52 -20.38
CA ARG A 188 -5.13 27.97 -20.27
C ARG A 188 -5.98 28.69 -21.30
N THR A 189 -6.14 28.16 -22.52
CA THR A 189 -6.96 28.84 -23.54
C THR A 189 -8.46 28.56 -23.41
N HIS A 190 -8.85 27.51 -22.66
CA HIS A 190 -10.22 26.99 -22.65
C HIS A 190 -10.87 26.93 -21.25
N VAL A 191 -10.12 27.17 -20.18
CA VAL A 191 -10.60 27.17 -18.79
C VAL A 191 -10.29 28.53 -18.13
N GLU A 192 -11.31 29.14 -17.52
CA GLU A 192 -11.24 30.45 -16.85
C GLU A 192 -10.85 30.33 -15.36
N GLU A 193 -9.91 29.45 -15.02
CA GLU A 193 -9.42 29.29 -13.65
C GLU A 193 -8.22 30.22 -13.35
N ASP A 194 -8.18 30.72 -12.12
CA ASP A 194 -7.03 31.41 -11.56
C ASP A 194 -5.91 30.40 -11.25
N ILE A 195 -4.69 30.72 -11.67
CA ILE A 195 -3.53 29.87 -11.40
C ILE A 195 -2.95 30.23 -10.04
N GLU A 196 -3.03 29.29 -9.11
CA GLU A 196 -2.32 29.39 -7.83
C GLU A 196 -0.80 29.27 -8.00
N SER A 197 -0.06 29.85 -7.07
CA SER A 197 1.41 29.79 -7.09
C SER A 197 1.98 28.37 -7.09
N ARG A 198 1.20 27.42 -6.57
CA ARG A 198 1.55 26.01 -6.49
C ARG A 198 1.79 25.37 -7.87
N ALA A 199 1.15 25.85 -8.94
CA ALA A 199 1.39 25.29 -10.26
C ALA A 199 2.85 25.46 -10.72
N LEU A 200 3.43 26.65 -10.59
CA LEU A 200 4.84 26.87 -10.94
C LEU A 200 5.77 26.12 -9.98
N ASP A 201 5.45 26.09 -8.69
CA ASP A 201 6.23 25.35 -7.69
C ASP A 201 6.33 23.85 -8.03
N GLU A 202 5.23 23.22 -8.44
CA GLU A 202 5.18 21.79 -8.79
C GLU A 202 5.87 21.52 -10.14
N ALA A 203 5.72 22.41 -11.13
CA ALA A 203 6.45 22.28 -12.40
C ALA A 203 7.97 22.37 -12.19
N ALA A 204 8.41 23.29 -11.33
CA ALA A 204 9.81 23.44 -10.97
C ALA A 204 10.34 22.21 -10.21
N ALA A 205 9.56 21.68 -9.26
CA ALA A 205 9.90 20.47 -8.54
C ALA A 205 9.99 19.24 -9.45
N GLY A 206 9.17 19.16 -10.51
CA GLY A 206 9.23 18.10 -11.53
C GLY A 206 10.32 18.28 -12.60
N GLY A 207 11.02 19.42 -12.60
CA GLY A 207 12.10 19.69 -13.56
C GLY A 207 11.60 20.11 -14.95
N PHE A 208 10.33 20.46 -15.09
CA PHE A 208 9.71 20.79 -16.38
C PHE A 208 9.99 22.24 -16.75
N LEU A 209 11.22 22.53 -17.16
CA LEU A 209 11.67 23.89 -17.49
C LEU A 209 10.81 24.58 -18.55
N ASP A 210 10.35 23.84 -19.56
CA ASP A 210 9.47 24.35 -20.61
C ASP A 210 8.10 24.79 -20.08
N VAL A 211 7.55 24.07 -19.10
CA VAL A 211 6.33 24.45 -18.38
C VAL A 211 6.58 25.63 -17.46
N VAL A 212 7.73 25.67 -16.76
CA VAL A 212 8.10 26.81 -15.90
C VAL A 212 8.26 28.10 -16.71
N GLU A 213 9.01 28.07 -17.81
CA GLU A 213 9.18 29.19 -18.74
C GLU A 213 7.83 29.65 -19.28
N PHE A 214 6.98 28.71 -19.65
CA PHE A 214 5.65 29.02 -20.13
C PHE A 214 4.80 29.69 -19.05
N LEU A 215 4.70 29.11 -17.84
CA LEU A 215 3.98 29.68 -16.68
C LEU A 215 4.49 31.06 -16.25
N HIS A 216 5.77 31.36 -16.48
CA HIS A 216 6.36 32.65 -16.20
C HIS A 216 6.09 33.73 -17.26
N ASN A 217 6.22 33.39 -18.54
CA ASN A 217 6.19 34.37 -19.62
C ASN A 217 4.83 35.09 -19.73
N GLU A 218 4.76 36.17 -20.51
CA GLU A 218 3.51 36.78 -20.96
C GLU A 218 3.01 36.10 -22.25
N TRP A 219 1.71 35.85 -22.35
CA TRP A 219 1.14 34.90 -23.32
C TRP A 219 0.31 35.68 -24.32
N LYS A 220 0.76 35.73 -25.58
CA LYS A 220 0.14 36.54 -26.64
C LYS A 220 -1.34 36.23 -26.92
N GLU A 221 -1.82 35.04 -26.56
CA GLU A 221 -3.19 34.59 -26.83
C GLU A 221 -4.14 34.79 -25.64
N ALA A 222 -3.73 35.49 -24.58
CA ALA A 222 -4.56 35.78 -23.41
C ALA A 222 -5.70 36.77 -23.74
N LYS A 223 -6.80 36.23 -24.29
CA LYS A 223 -7.99 36.94 -24.77
C LYS A 223 -8.90 37.54 -23.67
N LEU A 224 -8.44 37.70 -22.43
CA LEU A 224 -9.22 38.29 -21.35
C LEU A 224 -8.37 39.34 -20.63
N GLU A 225 -8.72 40.61 -20.81
CA GLU A 225 -8.06 41.81 -20.30
C GLU A 225 -8.04 41.94 -18.76
N SER A 226 -8.43 40.91 -18.00
CA SER A 226 -8.60 41.03 -16.55
C SER A 226 -7.86 40.03 -15.65
N ASN A 227 -7.15 38.98 -16.13
CA ASN A 227 -6.44 38.12 -15.16
C ASN A 227 -5.25 37.24 -15.63
N ARG A 228 -4.25 37.75 -16.36
CA ARG A 228 -3.05 36.94 -16.72
C ARG A 228 -1.73 37.71 -16.68
N CYS A 229 -1.29 38.04 -15.48
CA CYS A 229 0.15 38.21 -15.20
C CYS A 229 0.82 36.83 -15.07
N SER A 230 2.16 36.79 -15.18
CA SER A 230 3.00 35.64 -14.78
C SER A 230 2.43 34.90 -13.56
N CYS A 231 2.43 33.55 -13.59
CA CYS A 231 2.08 32.76 -12.41
C CYS A 231 2.97 33.18 -11.22
N ARG A 232 2.38 33.37 -10.04
CA ARG A 232 3.18 33.57 -8.82
C ARG A 232 3.97 32.30 -8.53
N ALA A 233 5.13 32.40 -7.89
CA ALA A 233 5.84 31.25 -7.35
C ALA A 233 6.04 31.48 -5.86
N THR A 234 6.55 30.47 -5.18
CA THR A 234 7.09 30.63 -3.83
C THR A 234 8.52 30.10 -3.79
N SER A 235 9.19 30.24 -2.65
CA SER A 235 10.49 29.61 -2.43
C SER A 235 10.46 28.08 -2.58
N ARG A 236 9.26 27.46 -2.61
CA ARG A 236 9.09 26.03 -2.89
C ARG A 236 9.51 25.64 -4.31
N ALA A 237 9.40 26.52 -5.30
CA ALA A 237 9.85 26.23 -6.67
C ALA A 237 11.34 25.86 -6.68
N MET A 238 12.19 26.76 -6.16
CA MET A 238 13.63 26.53 -6.13
C MET A 238 14.01 25.43 -5.13
N ASN A 239 13.35 25.35 -3.97
CA ASN A 239 13.57 24.25 -3.01
C ASN A 239 13.26 22.88 -3.61
N GLY A 240 12.16 22.75 -4.35
CA GLY A 240 11.74 21.51 -5.01
C GLY A 240 12.69 21.13 -6.15
N ALA A 241 13.01 22.08 -7.02
CA ALA A 241 13.97 21.89 -8.11
C ALA A 241 15.35 21.44 -7.58
N ALA A 242 15.84 22.08 -6.51
CA ALA A 242 17.09 21.71 -5.86
C ALA A 242 17.04 20.33 -5.21
N SER A 243 15.93 20.03 -4.51
CA SER A 243 15.71 18.73 -3.86
C SER A 243 15.70 17.57 -4.85
N ASN A 244 15.19 17.78 -6.08
CA ASN A 244 15.03 16.72 -7.07
C ASN A 244 16.12 16.71 -8.16
N GLY A 245 17.15 17.55 -8.04
CA GLY A 245 18.32 17.50 -8.92
C GLY A 245 18.18 18.29 -10.22
N HIS A 246 17.25 19.23 -10.31
CA HIS A 246 16.96 20.00 -11.52
C HIS A 246 17.78 21.31 -11.58
N LEU A 247 19.10 21.20 -11.77
CA LEU A 247 20.02 22.36 -11.77
C LEU A 247 19.63 23.45 -12.77
N GLU A 248 19.21 23.08 -13.98
CA GLU A 248 18.84 24.07 -15.01
C GLU A 248 17.58 24.87 -14.61
N VAL A 249 16.62 24.25 -13.94
CA VAL A 249 15.46 24.95 -13.36
C VAL A 249 15.90 25.86 -12.22
N VAL A 250 16.84 25.43 -11.36
CA VAL A 250 17.37 26.27 -10.27
C VAL A 250 18.05 27.53 -10.83
N LYS A 251 18.92 27.39 -11.82
CA LYS A 251 19.58 28.53 -12.51
C LYS A 251 18.54 29.46 -13.13
N TRP A 252 17.60 28.88 -13.87
CA TRP A 252 16.57 29.66 -14.54
C TRP A 252 15.70 30.44 -13.55
N LEU A 253 15.27 29.81 -12.45
CA LEU A 253 14.49 30.47 -11.39
C LEU A 253 15.30 31.61 -10.77
N HIS A 254 16.60 31.43 -10.55
CA HIS A 254 17.44 32.50 -10.00
C HIS A 254 17.59 33.71 -10.93
N GLU A 255 17.72 33.49 -12.23
CA GLU A 255 17.89 34.56 -13.22
C GLU A 255 16.60 35.34 -13.47
N HIS A 256 15.44 34.70 -13.33
CA HIS A 256 14.15 35.25 -13.75
C HIS A 256 13.18 35.54 -12.60
N ARG A 257 13.49 35.16 -11.35
CA ARG A 257 12.56 35.24 -10.21
C ARG A 257 13.24 35.76 -8.94
N ASP A 258 12.48 36.54 -8.18
CA ASP A 258 12.94 37.18 -6.94
C ASP A 258 12.50 36.45 -5.66
N GLU A 259 11.59 35.46 -5.76
CA GLU A 259 11.07 34.72 -4.59
C GLU A 259 12.16 33.94 -3.82
N GLY A 260 13.28 33.62 -4.49
CA GLY A 260 14.44 32.97 -3.89
C GLY A 260 14.20 31.53 -3.42
N CYS A 261 14.98 31.09 -2.43
CA CYS A 261 14.85 29.78 -1.81
C CYS A 261 14.86 29.90 -0.28
N THR A 262 14.80 28.77 0.41
CA THR A 262 15.15 28.70 1.83
C THR A 262 16.35 27.77 1.99
N MET A 263 16.90 27.67 3.21
CA MET A 263 17.94 26.70 3.56
C MET A 263 17.58 25.24 3.18
N ASP A 264 16.28 24.94 3.00
CA ASP A 264 15.82 23.63 2.54
C ASP A 264 16.33 23.26 1.15
N ALA A 265 16.56 24.22 0.24
CA ALA A 265 17.12 23.95 -1.08
C ALA A 265 18.48 23.25 -0.97
N MET A 266 19.42 23.85 -0.22
CA MET A 266 20.75 23.28 -0.06
C MET A 266 20.74 22.05 0.85
N ASN A 267 19.96 22.06 1.94
CA ASN A 267 19.85 20.91 2.84
C ASN A 267 19.32 19.65 2.11
N ARG A 268 18.29 19.78 1.27
CA ARG A 268 17.70 18.65 0.53
C ARG A 268 18.53 18.24 -0.69
N ALA A 269 19.14 19.20 -1.38
CA ALA A 269 20.13 18.88 -2.43
C ALA A 269 21.30 18.08 -1.86
N ALA A 270 21.78 18.42 -0.65
CA ALA A 270 22.82 17.68 0.05
C ALA A 270 22.36 16.28 0.46
N TRP A 271 21.12 16.14 0.95
CA TRP A 271 20.54 14.83 1.29
C TRP A 271 20.43 13.91 0.06
N ASN A 272 19.97 14.41 -1.07
CA ASN A 272 19.76 13.61 -2.28
C ASN A 272 21.00 13.50 -3.18
N GLY A 273 22.16 14.00 -2.74
CA GLY A 273 23.43 13.80 -3.44
C GLY A 273 23.68 14.73 -4.62
N HIS A 274 22.98 15.85 -4.72
CA HIS A 274 23.09 16.79 -5.84
C HIS A 274 24.23 17.80 -5.62
N LEU A 275 25.48 17.33 -5.67
CA LEU A 275 26.68 18.14 -5.40
C LEU A 275 26.76 19.42 -6.24
N GLU A 276 26.45 19.35 -7.54
CA GLU A 276 26.53 20.52 -8.42
C GLU A 276 25.50 21.60 -8.06
N ILE A 277 24.32 21.19 -7.56
CA ILE A 277 23.33 22.14 -7.01
C ILE A 277 23.81 22.73 -5.69
N VAL A 278 24.41 21.93 -4.81
CA VAL A 278 24.97 22.43 -3.54
C VAL A 278 26.05 23.48 -3.79
N LYS A 279 27.00 23.22 -4.69
CA LYS A 279 28.03 24.19 -5.09
C LYS A 279 27.40 25.45 -5.68
N TRP A 280 26.49 25.27 -6.63
CA TRP A 280 25.86 26.39 -7.31
C TRP A 280 25.06 27.28 -6.34
N LEU A 281 24.26 26.68 -5.46
CA LEU A 281 23.52 27.41 -4.42
C LEU A 281 24.47 28.13 -3.46
N HIS A 282 25.61 27.52 -3.10
CA HIS A 282 26.60 28.16 -2.24
C HIS A 282 27.22 29.41 -2.89
N ASP A 283 27.55 29.33 -4.18
CA ASP A 283 28.22 30.42 -4.89
C ASP A 283 27.27 31.58 -5.24
N HIS A 284 25.96 31.31 -5.41
CA HIS A 284 25.00 32.27 -5.98
C HIS A 284 23.89 32.71 -5.00
N ARG A 285 23.74 32.06 -3.85
CA ARG A 285 22.67 32.33 -2.86
C ARG A 285 23.23 32.62 -1.48
N THR A 286 22.57 33.50 -0.74
CA THR A 286 23.00 33.93 0.61
C THR A 286 22.28 33.18 1.72
N GLU A 287 21.23 32.42 1.41
CA GLU A 287 20.46 31.66 2.39
C GLU A 287 21.28 30.55 3.06
N GLY A 288 22.30 30.03 2.37
CA GLY A 288 23.22 29.03 2.90
C GLY A 288 22.56 27.69 3.25
N CYS A 289 23.11 27.02 4.26
CA CYS A 289 22.60 25.76 4.76
C CYS A 289 22.52 25.75 6.28
N THR A 290 21.95 24.68 6.82
CA THR A 290 22.05 24.38 8.25
C THR A 290 22.98 23.18 8.47
N GLN A 291 23.28 22.86 9.73
CA GLN A 291 23.95 21.60 10.11
C GLN A 291 23.27 20.34 9.52
N GLN A 292 21.99 20.43 9.14
CA GLN A 292 21.28 19.32 8.48
C GLN A 292 21.86 18.98 7.11
N ALA A 293 22.44 19.92 6.37
CA ALA A 293 23.04 19.62 5.06
C ALA A 293 24.16 18.58 5.18
N MET A 294 25.11 18.80 6.10
CA MET A 294 26.21 17.86 6.31
C MET A 294 25.73 16.57 7.00
N ASN A 295 24.82 16.66 7.97
CA ASN A 295 24.25 15.48 8.62
C ASN A 295 23.54 14.55 7.62
N MET A 296 22.72 15.12 6.73
CA MET A 296 21.95 14.35 5.74
C MET A 296 22.82 13.87 4.58
N ALA A 297 23.82 14.65 4.15
CA ALA A 297 24.81 14.18 3.18
C ALA A 297 25.63 12.99 3.72
N ALA A 298 25.99 13.02 5.00
CA ALA A 298 26.67 11.92 5.67
C ALA A 298 25.78 10.67 5.76
N LYS A 299 24.48 10.85 6.05
CA LYS A 299 23.49 9.76 6.01
C LYS A 299 23.29 9.17 4.62
N GLY A 300 23.29 9.98 3.57
CA GLY A 300 23.12 9.55 2.18
C GLY A 300 24.38 8.96 1.53
N GLY A 301 25.52 8.96 2.21
CA GLY A 301 26.77 8.43 1.67
C GLY A 301 27.48 9.38 0.71
N HIS A 302 27.21 10.68 0.78
CA HIS A 302 27.72 11.68 -0.16
C HIS A 302 28.99 12.36 0.35
N LEU A 303 30.11 11.62 0.42
CA LEU A 303 31.39 12.11 0.96
C LEU A 303 31.87 13.42 0.29
N ALA A 304 31.70 13.55 -1.03
CA ALA A 304 32.10 14.77 -1.75
C ALA A 304 31.32 16.01 -1.29
N ILE A 305 30.04 15.85 -0.94
CA ILE A 305 29.22 16.94 -0.37
C ILE A 305 29.66 17.23 1.06
N VAL A 306 29.95 16.21 1.87
CA VAL A 306 30.47 16.38 3.24
C VAL A 306 31.78 17.17 3.23
N GLN A 307 32.71 16.84 2.32
CA GLN A 307 33.98 17.55 2.14
C GLN A 307 33.74 18.99 1.70
N PHE A 308 32.91 19.21 0.68
CA PHE A 308 32.58 20.54 0.19
C PHE A 308 31.97 21.43 1.29
N LEU A 309 30.98 20.92 2.03
CA LEU A 309 30.33 21.65 3.11
C LEU A 309 31.29 21.95 4.27
N HIS A 310 32.27 21.07 4.53
CA HIS A 310 33.27 21.33 5.57
C HIS A 310 34.26 22.43 5.17
N GLU A 311 34.69 22.44 3.91
CA GLU A 311 35.67 23.41 3.41
C GLU A 311 35.05 24.80 3.21
N ASN A 312 33.76 24.87 2.87
CA ASN A 312 33.12 26.10 2.39
C ASN A 312 32.00 26.63 3.31
N CYS A 313 31.51 25.86 4.29
CA CYS A 313 30.42 26.28 5.18
C CYS A 313 30.87 26.29 6.66
N THR A 314 30.41 27.31 7.40
CA THR A 314 30.84 27.55 8.80
C THR A 314 29.94 26.89 9.84
N GLU A 315 28.75 26.45 9.43
CA GLU A 315 27.70 25.87 10.27
C GLU A 315 28.11 24.51 10.86
N GLY A 316 28.97 23.78 10.14
CA GLY A 316 29.47 22.47 10.53
C GLY A 316 28.39 21.37 10.52
N CYS A 317 28.42 20.52 11.52
CA CYS A 317 27.51 19.38 11.69
C CYS A 317 27.25 19.13 13.18
N THR A 318 26.35 18.21 13.49
CA THR A 318 26.22 17.66 14.85
C THR A 318 26.79 16.24 14.89
N TYR A 319 26.77 15.59 16.06
CA TYR A 319 27.11 14.17 16.18
C TYR A 319 26.23 13.26 15.29
N ASN A 320 25.07 13.76 14.82
CA ASN A 320 24.20 13.03 13.88
C ASN A 320 24.89 12.70 12.57
N ALA A 321 25.85 13.50 12.09
CA ALA A 321 26.58 13.19 10.86
C ALA A 321 27.32 11.85 10.97
N MET A 322 28.07 11.65 12.07
CA MET A 322 28.80 10.39 12.29
C MET A 322 27.85 9.26 12.66
N ASP A 323 26.82 9.53 13.48
CA ASP A 323 25.82 8.53 13.86
C ASP A 323 25.12 7.97 12.64
N TRP A 324 24.57 8.83 11.77
CA TRP A 324 23.81 8.39 10.61
C TRP A 324 24.69 7.78 9.53
N ALA A 325 25.91 8.30 9.30
CA ALA A 325 26.87 7.66 8.41
C ALA A 325 27.24 6.25 8.90
N ALA A 326 27.43 6.07 10.21
CA ALA A 326 27.71 4.75 10.77
C ALA A 326 26.52 3.79 10.64
N GLN A 327 25.30 4.28 10.89
CA GLN A 327 24.06 3.51 10.77
C GLN A 327 23.78 3.02 9.34
N GLU A 328 24.15 3.79 8.32
CA GLU A 328 24.00 3.42 6.91
C GLU A 328 25.31 2.82 6.31
N ASN A 329 26.27 2.47 7.18
CA ASN A 329 27.53 1.78 6.85
C ASN A 329 28.50 2.55 5.93
N HIS A 330 28.51 3.88 5.99
CA HIS A 330 29.45 4.73 5.24
C HIS A 330 30.76 4.92 6.01
N LEU A 331 31.60 3.87 6.05
CA LEU A 331 32.84 3.83 6.84
C LEU A 331 33.89 4.88 6.41
N ASP A 332 33.94 5.19 5.12
CA ASP A 332 34.77 6.26 4.56
C ASP A 332 34.40 7.63 5.13
N ILE A 333 33.10 7.95 5.20
CA ILE A 333 32.60 9.19 5.81
C ILE A 333 32.87 9.20 7.31
N VAL A 334 32.63 8.09 8.02
CA VAL A 334 32.91 8.01 9.47
C VAL A 334 34.40 8.25 9.76
N LYS A 335 35.30 7.61 9.01
CA LYS A 335 36.75 7.83 9.13
C LYS A 335 37.12 9.28 8.83
N TRP A 336 36.52 9.86 7.79
CA TRP A 336 36.78 11.22 7.40
C TRP A 336 36.29 12.23 8.46
N LEU A 337 35.06 12.05 8.97
CA LEU A 337 34.50 12.88 10.06
C LEU A 337 35.34 12.75 11.33
N HIS A 338 35.84 11.56 11.66
CA HIS A 338 36.70 11.35 12.83
C HIS A 338 38.01 12.13 12.78
N VAL A 339 38.61 12.28 11.60
CA VAL A 339 39.87 13.01 11.43
C VAL A 339 39.64 14.53 11.39
N ASN A 340 38.57 14.97 10.75
CA ASN A 340 38.38 16.40 10.41
C ASN A 340 37.40 17.13 11.33
N ARG A 341 36.67 16.43 12.20
CA ARG A 341 35.57 16.99 13.02
C ARG A 341 35.66 16.51 14.47
N SER A 342 35.19 17.33 15.40
CA SER A 342 35.32 17.09 16.86
C SER A 342 34.03 16.68 17.55
N GLU A 343 32.89 16.70 16.84
CA GLU A 343 31.55 16.42 17.37
C GLU A 343 31.40 14.97 17.85
N GLY A 344 32.11 14.03 17.23
CA GLY A 344 32.05 12.61 17.58
C GLY A 344 30.74 11.93 17.22
N CYS A 345 30.42 10.84 17.93
CA CYS A 345 29.19 10.08 17.78
C CYS A 345 28.48 9.91 19.13
N SER A 346 27.21 9.51 19.13
CA SER A 346 26.51 9.17 20.36
C SER A 346 26.83 7.73 20.81
N ARG A 347 26.51 7.42 22.08
CA ARG A 347 26.58 6.04 22.61
C ARG A 347 25.59 5.07 21.94
N LEU A 348 24.60 5.60 21.22
CA LEU A 348 23.59 4.79 20.53
C LEU A 348 24.09 4.29 19.17
N THR A 349 25.18 4.86 18.66
CA THR A 349 25.72 4.56 17.33
C THR A 349 26.15 3.10 17.21
N MET A 350 26.94 2.60 18.17
CA MET A 350 27.30 1.19 18.17
C MET A 350 26.10 0.26 18.36
N ASN A 351 25.05 0.70 19.08
CA ASN A 351 23.84 -0.11 19.25
C ASN A 351 23.11 -0.31 17.90
N GLU A 352 22.93 0.76 17.13
CA GLU A 352 22.25 0.68 15.83
C GLU A 352 23.14 0.01 14.77
N VAL A 353 24.45 0.21 14.80
CA VAL A 353 25.42 -0.53 13.97
C VAL A 353 25.37 -2.04 14.27
N ALA A 354 25.30 -2.42 15.55
CA ALA A 354 25.15 -3.81 15.97
C ALA A 354 23.83 -4.43 15.50
N LYS A 355 22.73 -3.67 15.62
CA LYS A 355 21.39 -4.06 15.16
C LYS A 355 21.33 -4.33 13.66
N ARG A 356 22.09 -3.57 12.85
CA ARG A 356 22.10 -3.67 11.38
C ARG A 356 23.17 -4.61 10.83
N GLY A 357 24.00 -5.21 11.68
CA GLY A 357 24.99 -6.19 11.27
C GLY A 357 26.25 -5.61 10.64
N HIS A 358 26.57 -4.35 10.92
CA HIS A 358 27.72 -3.67 10.30
C HIS A 358 29.01 -3.96 11.10
N PHE A 359 29.51 -5.19 11.00
CA PHE A 359 30.63 -5.70 11.81
C PHE A 359 31.91 -4.87 11.70
N GLU A 360 32.36 -4.55 10.48
CA GLU A 360 33.59 -3.76 10.28
C GLU A 360 33.47 -2.33 10.82
N MET A 361 32.30 -1.71 10.67
CA MET A 361 32.00 -0.41 11.28
C MET A 361 32.03 -0.50 12.81
N LEU A 362 31.42 -1.53 13.40
CA LEU A 362 31.41 -1.75 14.84
C LEU A 362 32.81 -1.93 15.42
N LYS A 363 33.64 -2.75 14.75
CA LYS A 363 35.03 -2.97 15.13
C LYS A 363 35.82 -1.67 15.06
N TRP A 364 35.67 -0.91 13.97
CA TRP A 364 36.34 0.37 13.80
C TRP A 364 35.92 1.38 14.90
N LEU A 365 34.62 1.49 15.18
CA LEU A 365 34.10 2.34 16.27
C LEU A 365 34.64 1.89 17.63
N HIS A 366 34.77 0.59 17.89
CA HIS A 366 35.35 0.08 19.13
C HIS A 366 36.82 0.47 19.29
N GLU A 367 37.62 0.35 18.23
CA GLU A 367 39.06 0.61 18.26
C GLU A 367 39.40 2.11 18.32
N ASN A 368 38.55 2.97 17.74
CA ASN A 368 38.87 4.38 17.50
C ASN A 368 38.01 5.38 18.30
N ARG A 369 36.94 4.93 18.98
CA ARG A 369 35.99 5.77 19.72
C ARG A 369 35.81 5.32 21.17
N THR A 370 35.60 6.27 22.07
CA THR A 370 35.52 6.05 23.52
C THR A 370 34.09 6.04 24.07
N GLU A 371 33.10 6.41 23.26
CA GLU A 371 31.72 6.58 23.67
C GLU A 371 31.08 5.27 24.15
N GLY A 372 31.47 4.16 23.53
CA GLY A 372 31.01 2.82 23.87
C GLY A 372 29.59 2.49 23.40
N CYS A 373 29.00 1.46 23.99
CA CYS A 373 27.65 1.01 23.67
C CYS A 373 26.83 0.79 24.95
N THR A 374 25.61 0.28 24.82
CA THR A 374 24.84 -0.23 25.96
C THR A 374 24.50 -1.70 25.74
N VAL A 375 23.83 -2.34 26.72
CA VAL A 375 23.29 -3.71 26.57
C VAL A 375 22.46 -3.89 25.30
N ALA A 376 21.88 -2.81 24.77
CA ALA A 376 21.08 -2.82 23.56
C ALA A 376 21.87 -3.28 22.32
N ALA A 377 23.19 -3.07 22.26
CA ALA A 377 24.00 -3.53 21.14
C ALA A 377 23.99 -5.07 21.01
N MET A 378 24.29 -5.78 22.10
CA MET A 378 24.29 -7.24 22.08
C MET A 378 22.87 -7.81 21.95
N ASN A 379 21.89 -7.18 22.62
CA ASN A 379 20.48 -7.56 22.51
C ASN A 379 19.97 -7.47 21.07
N ALA A 380 20.26 -6.36 20.39
CA ALA A 380 19.83 -6.15 19.00
C ALA A 380 20.59 -7.04 18.02
N ALA A 381 21.91 -7.21 18.19
CA ALA A 381 22.71 -8.13 17.38
C ALA A 381 22.21 -9.58 17.47
N ALA A 382 21.89 -10.04 18.69
CA ALA A 382 21.32 -11.37 18.89
C ALA A 382 19.92 -11.51 18.26
N THR A 383 19.08 -10.48 18.40
CA THR A 383 17.72 -10.46 17.83
C THR A 383 17.71 -10.54 16.30
N HIS A 384 18.69 -9.91 15.63
CA HIS A 384 18.78 -9.86 14.16
C HIS A 384 19.77 -10.89 13.58
N GLY A 385 20.31 -11.79 14.41
CA GLY A 385 21.11 -12.92 13.93
C GLY A 385 22.59 -12.63 13.64
N HIS A 386 23.12 -11.49 14.11
CA HIS A 386 24.50 -11.08 13.89
C HIS A 386 25.44 -11.73 14.90
N PHE A 387 25.70 -13.03 14.70
CA PHE A 387 26.42 -13.86 15.67
C PHE A 387 27.88 -13.42 15.89
N ASP A 388 28.56 -13.01 14.82
CA ASP A 388 29.91 -12.41 14.85
C ASP A 388 29.98 -11.18 15.76
N ILE A 389 28.98 -10.30 15.66
CA ILE A 389 28.86 -9.12 16.53
C ILE A 389 28.58 -9.54 17.98
N VAL A 390 27.73 -10.53 18.23
CA VAL A 390 27.47 -11.04 19.59
C VAL A 390 28.75 -11.55 20.23
N GLN A 391 29.53 -12.37 19.51
CA GLN A 391 30.81 -12.90 19.99
C GLN A 391 31.83 -11.78 20.22
N PHE A 392 31.93 -10.83 19.30
CA PHE A 392 32.84 -9.69 19.42
C PHE A 392 32.50 -8.81 20.62
N LEU A 393 31.23 -8.43 20.78
CA LEU A 393 30.78 -7.63 21.92
C LEU A 393 31.03 -8.39 23.22
N HIS A 394 30.77 -9.70 23.29
CA HIS A 394 31.06 -10.47 24.50
C HIS A 394 32.54 -10.48 24.87
N ALA A 395 33.42 -10.64 23.88
CA ALA A 395 34.86 -10.74 24.12
C ALA A 395 35.53 -9.40 24.45
N ASN A 396 35.01 -8.29 23.90
CA ASN A 396 35.68 -6.99 23.95
C ASN A 396 34.93 -5.92 24.76
N ARG A 397 33.73 -6.21 25.27
CA ARG A 397 32.88 -5.24 25.98
C ARG A 397 32.35 -5.81 27.29
N SER A 398 32.27 -4.96 28.32
CA SER A 398 31.80 -5.33 29.66
C SER A 398 30.31 -5.05 29.88
N GLU A 399 29.66 -4.35 28.95
CA GLU A 399 28.25 -3.93 29.05
C GLU A 399 27.30 -5.14 29.13
N GLY A 400 27.63 -6.26 28.49
CA GLY A 400 26.84 -7.49 28.55
C GLY A 400 25.53 -7.44 27.75
N CYS A 401 24.55 -8.23 28.15
CA CYS A 401 23.23 -8.29 27.55
C CYS A 401 22.14 -8.37 28.63
N THR A 402 20.88 -8.44 28.21
CA THR A 402 19.77 -8.85 29.07
C THR A 402 19.07 -10.06 28.47
N ASN A 403 18.08 -10.62 29.18
CA ASN A 403 17.23 -11.70 28.66
C ASN A 403 16.61 -11.40 27.26
N THR A 404 16.48 -10.12 26.90
CA THR A 404 16.00 -9.70 25.58
C THR A 404 16.87 -10.19 24.42
N ALA A 405 18.18 -10.42 24.63
CA ALA A 405 19.06 -10.99 23.61
C ALA A 405 18.63 -12.41 23.23
N MET A 406 18.42 -13.27 24.23
CA MET A 406 18.01 -14.66 23.99
C MET A 406 16.54 -14.73 23.55
N ASP A 407 15.67 -13.89 24.11
CA ASP A 407 14.27 -13.81 23.69
C ASP A 407 14.14 -13.42 22.22
N GLY A 408 14.85 -12.38 21.78
CA GLY A 408 14.84 -11.93 20.38
C GLY A 408 15.49 -12.91 19.42
N ALA A 409 16.57 -13.58 19.84
CA ALA A 409 17.21 -14.64 19.06
C ALA A 409 16.27 -15.85 18.90
N ALA A 410 15.54 -16.23 19.96
CA ALA A 410 14.54 -17.29 19.90
C ALA A 410 13.35 -16.92 18.99
N GLU A 411 12.86 -15.69 19.11
CA GLU A 411 11.78 -15.12 18.29
C GLU A 411 12.08 -15.17 16.78
N ASN A 412 13.34 -15.00 16.38
CA ASN A 412 13.79 -15.00 14.97
C ASN A 412 14.54 -16.29 14.56
N ASN A 413 14.41 -17.37 15.32
CA ASN A 413 15.01 -18.69 15.04
C ASN A 413 16.54 -18.73 14.93
N HIS A 414 17.25 -17.89 15.67
CA HIS A 414 18.72 -17.87 15.73
C HIS A 414 19.25 -18.87 16.76
N LEU A 415 18.99 -20.16 16.55
CA LEU A 415 19.33 -21.25 17.50
C LEU A 415 20.81 -21.26 17.91
N ALA A 416 21.73 -21.04 16.97
CA ALA A 416 23.16 -20.97 17.28
C ALA A 416 23.50 -19.87 18.29
N ILE A 417 22.84 -18.71 18.19
CA ILE A 417 23.02 -17.61 19.14
C ILE A 417 22.40 -17.96 20.49
N VAL A 418 21.20 -18.56 20.51
CA VAL A 418 20.54 -18.99 21.75
C VAL A 418 21.40 -20.01 22.51
N GLU A 419 21.88 -21.06 21.84
CA GLU A 419 22.78 -22.05 22.43
C GLU A 419 24.06 -21.40 22.96
N TRP A 420 24.63 -20.50 22.18
CA TRP A 420 25.88 -19.85 22.56
C TRP A 420 25.69 -18.92 23.76
N LEU A 421 24.64 -18.08 23.75
CA LEU A 421 24.30 -17.21 24.89
C LEU A 421 24.04 -18.05 26.14
N HIS A 422 23.30 -19.15 26.03
CA HIS A 422 23.03 -20.04 27.17
C HIS A 422 24.29 -20.65 27.78
N ARG A 423 25.31 -20.96 26.97
CA ARG A 423 26.58 -21.51 27.45
C ARG A 423 27.53 -20.47 28.05
N HIS A 424 27.45 -19.21 27.62
CA HIS A 424 28.46 -18.17 27.94
C HIS A 424 27.93 -16.99 28.77
N ARG A 425 26.62 -16.92 29.02
CA ARG A 425 25.94 -15.83 29.72
C ARG A 425 24.99 -16.40 30.77
N SER A 426 24.79 -15.68 31.87
CA SER A 426 23.94 -16.11 32.99
C SER A 426 22.56 -15.45 33.00
N GLU A 427 22.31 -14.49 32.10
CA GLU A 427 21.08 -13.70 32.02
C GLU A 427 19.86 -14.54 31.59
N GLY A 428 20.07 -15.64 30.85
CA GLY A 428 19.01 -16.55 30.41
C GLY A 428 18.00 -15.94 29.44
N CYS A 429 16.81 -16.55 29.37
CA CYS A 429 15.67 -16.03 28.63
C CYS A 429 14.47 -15.81 29.55
N SER A 430 13.46 -15.09 29.06
CA SER A 430 12.14 -15.02 29.71
C SER A 430 11.16 -15.99 29.05
N ARG A 431 9.93 -16.09 29.58
CA ARG A 431 8.83 -16.84 28.94
C ARG A 431 8.56 -16.40 27.50
N ARG A 432 8.93 -15.15 27.16
CA ARG A 432 8.79 -14.57 25.81
C ARG A 432 9.56 -15.36 24.76
N ALA A 433 10.70 -15.96 25.09
CA ALA A 433 11.47 -16.76 24.14
C ALA A 433 10.64 -17.92 23.57
N MET A 434 10.01 -18.72 24.44
CA MET A 434 9.21 -19.86 24.00
C MET A 434 7.86 -19.41 23.42
N ASP A 435 7.24 -18.38 24.00
CA ASP A 435 5.98 -17.82 23.49
C ASP A 435 6.12 -17.31 22.04
N SER A 436 7.15 -16.50 21.76
CA SER A 436 7.42 -15.97 20.42
C SER A 436 7.91 -17.05 19.46
N ALA A 437 8.78 -17.97 19.89
CA ALA A 437 9.23 -19.09 19.05
C ALA A 437 8.06 -19.99 18.63
N ALA A 438 7.11 -20.25 19.53
CA ALA A 438 5.91 -21.02 19.23
C ALA A 438 4.98 -20.28 18.25
N ARG A 439 4.75 -18.99 18.48
CA ARG A 439 3.97 -18.11 17.59
C ARG A 439 4.53 -18.06 16.16
N ASN A 440 5.85 -18.05 16.00
CA ASN A 440 6.52 -17.95 14.70
C ASN A 440 6.85 -19.32 14.05
N GLY A 441 6.41 -20.44 14.64
CA GLY A 441 6.54 -21.75 14.00
C GLY A 441 7.91 -22.41 14.15
N HIS A 442 8.70 -22.01 15.14
CA HIS A 442 10.07 -22.51 15.34
C HIS A 442 10.09 -23.75 16.25
N LEU A 443 9.56 -24.88 15.76
CA LEU A 443 9.40 -26.12 16.57
C LEU A 443 10.71 -26.59 17.23
N GLU A 444 11.83 -26.61 16.50
CA GLU A 444 13.10 -27.05 17.07
C GLU A 444 13.63 -26.10 18.15
N MET A 445 13.41 -24.78 18.00
CA MET A 445 13.69 -23.80 19.05
C MET A 445 12.81 -24.05 20.29
N VAL A 446 11.50 -24.32 20.09
CA VAL A 446 10.57 -24.63 21.20
C VAL A 446 10.99 -25.90 21.95
N LYS A 447 11.36 -26.97 21.22
CA LYS A 447 11.90 -28.20 21.83
C LYS A 447 13.18 -27.92 22.61
N TRP A 448 14.09 -27.15 22.03
CA TRP A 448 15.35 -26.80 22.68
C TRP A 448 15.11 -26.00 23.97
N LEU A 449 14.27 -24.97 23.92
CA LEU A 449 13.91 -24.16 25.09
C LEU A 449 13.22 -25.01 26.16
N HIS A 450 12.36 -25.95 25.77
CA HIS A 450 11.71 -26.87 26.70
C HIS A 450 12.70 -27.77 27.44
N LEU A 451 13.73 -28.25 26.75
CA LEU A 451 14.73 -29.15 27.34
C LEU A 451 15.78 -28.44 28.19
N ASN A 452 16.03 -27.16 27.93
CA ASN A 452 17.19 -26.44 28.49
C ASN A 452 16.82 -25.24 29.39
N GLN A 453 15.54 -24.88 29.53
CA GLN A 453 15.11 -23.70 30.31
C GLN A 453 14.01 -24.06 31.32
N ASN A 454 14.07 -23.43 32.51
CA ASN A 454 13.16 -23.72 33.61
C ASN A 454 12.00 -22.70 33.72
N GLU A 455 12.11 -21.54 33.06
CA GLU A 455 11.15 -20.43 33.11
C GLU A 455 9.80 -20.79 32.48
N GLY A 456 9.85 -21.71 31.51
CA GLY A 456 8.69 -22.19 30.77
C GLY A 456 8.14 -21.20 29.73
N CYS A 457 6.82 -21.23 29.54
CA CYS A 457 6.07 -20.41 28.60
C CYS A 457 4.80 -19.91 29.30
N SER A 458 4.01 -19.09 28.62
CA SER A 458 2.66 -18.75 29.06
C SER A 458 1.61 -19.41 28.15
N THR A 459 0.33 -19.14 28.39
CA THR A 459 -0.75 -19.51 27.46
C THR A 459 -0.55 -18.88 26.07
N SER A 460 0.25 -17.81 25.96
CA SER A 460 0.55 -17.14 24.69
C SER A 460 1.31 -18.02 23.70
N ALA A 461 2.09 -19.01 24.16
CA ALA A 461 2.76 -19.96 23.26
C ALA A 461 1.76 -20.78 22.45
N LEU A 462 0.77 -21.37 23.11
CA LEU A 462 -0.23 -22.21 22.44
C LEU A 462 -1.24 -21.34 21.68
N ASP A 463 -1.68 -20.22 22.26
CA ASP A 463 -2.55 -19.24 21.57
C ASP A 463 -1.90 -18.73 20.28
N GLY A 464 -0.61 -18.35 20.32
CA GLY A 464 0.14 -17.89 19.17
C GLY A 464 0.41 -18.98 18.13
N ALA A 465 0.79 -20.19 18.57
CA ALA A 465 0.97 -21.32 17.66
C ALA A 465 -0.35 -21.67 16.94
N ALA A 466 -1.49 -21.57 17.62
CA ALA A 466 -2.80 -21.77 17.03
C ALA A 466 -3.19 -20.64 16.06
N GLU A 467 -2.93 -19.38 16.44
CA GLU A 467 -3.15 -18.19 15.61
C GLU A 467 -2.48 -18.31 14.23
N TYR A 468 -1.25 -18.84 14.17
CA TYR A 468 -0.48 -18.98 12.92
C TYR A 468 -0.49 -20.40 12.32
N GLY A 469 -1.33 -21.30 12.85
CA GLY A 469 -1.58 -22.59 12.21
C GLY A 469 -0.53 -23.67 12.46
N HIS A 470 0.35 -23.49 13.44
CA HIS A 470 1.44 -24.41 13.77
C HIS A 470 0.95 -25.59 14.61
N LEU A 471 0.18 -26.49 13.99
CA LEU A 471 -0.47 -27.63 14.64
C LEU A 471 0.52 -28.59 15.34
N ASP A 472 1.71 -28.76 14.78
CA ASP A 472 2.80 -29.56 15.36
C ASP A 472 3.29 -28.97 16.69
N ILE A 473 3.44 -27.64 16.77
CA ILE A 473 3.78 -26.94 18.01
C ILE A 473 2.62 -27.00 19.00
N VAL A 474 1.37 -26.80 18.55
CA VAL A 474 0.17 -26.94 19.40
C VAL A 474 0.14 -28.31 20.07
N LYS A 475 0.36 -29.38 19.30
CA LYS A 475 0.44 -30.75 19.84
C LYS A 475 1.60 -30.93 20.80
N PHE A 476 2.79 -30.43 20.43
CA PHE A 476 3.97 -30.52 21.28
C PHE A 476 3.76 -29.83 22.64
N LEU A 477 3.27 -28.59 22.63
CA LEU A 477 2.99 -27.83 23.84
C LEU A 477 1.91 -28.51 24.69
N HIS A 478 0.84 -29.01 24.07
CA HIS A 478 -0.20 -29.74 24.79
C HIS A 478 0.30 -31.01 25.47
N THR A 479 1.17 -31.78 24.82
CA THR A 479 1.68 -33.05 25.36
C THR A 479 2.74 -32.83 26.46
N ASN A 480 3.57 -31.80 26.32
CA ASN A 480 4.78 -31.64 27.15
C ASN A 480 4.69 -30.49 28.17
N ARG A 481 3.63 -29.67 28.16
CA ARG A 481 3.49 -28.47 28.98
C ARG A 481 2.10 -28.42 29.62
N THR A 482 1.97 -27.68 30.73
CA THR A 482 0.76 -27.67 31.57
C THR A 482 0.03 -26.33 31.56
N GLU A 483 0.62 -25.29 30.95
CA GLU A 483 0.10 -23.92 30.92
C GLU A 483 -1.21 -23.79 30.15
N GLY A 484 -1.42 -24.64 29.13
CA GLY A 484 -2.65 -24.65 28.33
C GLY A 484 -2.78 -23.48 27.36
N CYS A 485 -4.01 -23.14 27.01
CA CYS A 485 -4.36 -22.05 26.11
C CYS A 485 -5.55 -21.25 26.66
N THR A 486 -5.93 -20.19 25.95
CA THR A 486 -7.18 -19.47 26.19
C THR A 486 -8.14 -19.69 25.01
N TYR A 487 -9.36 -19.16 25.11
CA TYR A 487 -10.31 -19.16 23.99
C TYR A 487 -9.74 -18.45 22.74
N ARG A 488 -8.73 -17.58 22.90
CA ARG A 488 -8.04 -16.90 21.78
C ARG A 488 -7.37 -17.86 20.81
N ALA A 489 -6.89 -19.03 21.29
CA ALA A 489 -6.31 -20.04 20.41
C ALA A 489 -7.28 -20.46 19.30
N MET A 490 -8.52 -20.78 19.69
CA MET A 490 -9.55 -21.20 18.72
C MET A 490 -10.08 -20.01 17.91
N ASP A 491 -10.29 -18.86 18.54
CA ASP A 491 -10.77 -17.64 17.85
C ASP A 491 -9.81 -17.20 16.74
N LYS A 492 -8.51 -17.14 17.03
CA LYS A 492 -7.50 -16.71 16.05
C LYS A 492 -7.19 -17.78 15.01
N ALA A 493 -7.16 -19.05 15.39
CA ALA A 493 -7.06 -20.15 14.42
C ALA A 493 -8.25 -20.14 13.45
N ALA A 494 -9.46 -19.86 13.94
CA ALA A 494 -10.65 -19.74 13.12
C ALA A 494 -10.59 -18.53 12.19
N GLY A 495 -10.22 -17.36 12.73
CA GLY A 495 -10.05 -16.12 11.98
C GLY A 495 -8.99 -16.22 10.86
N ASN A 496 -7.94 -17.03 11.02
CA ASN A 496 -6.91 -17.25 9.99
C ASN A 496 -7.14 -18.51 9.14
N GLY A 497 -8.27 -19.21 9.31
CA GLY A 497 -8.67 -20.31 8.44
C GLY A 497 -7.97 -21.64 8.73
N HIS A 498 -7.34 -21.80 9.89
CA HIS A 498 -6.61 -22.99 10.30
C HIS A 498 -7.56 -24.09 10.80
N LEU A 499 -8.40 -24.63 9.90
CA LEU A 499 -9.44 -25.62 10.23
C LEU A 499 -8.90 -26.84 11.00
N GLU A 500 -7.72 -27.34 10.64
CA GLU A 500 -7.13 -28.51 11.33
C GLU A 500 -6.72 -28.18 12.76
N VAL A 501 -6.28 -26.95 13.04
CA VAL A 501 -6.02 -26.49 14.41
C VAL A 501 -7.34 -26.34 15.17
N VAL A 502 -8.37 -25.74 14.56
CA VAL A 502 -9.70 -25.60 15.18
C VAL A 502 -10.29 -26.97 15.56
N ARG A 503 -10.26 -27.95 14.63
CA ARG A 503 -10.70 -29.33 14.88
C ARG A 503 -9.92 -29.97 16.02
N TRP A 504 -8.60 -29.81 16.01
CA TRP A 504 -7.76 -30.40 17.02
C TRP A 504 -8.02 -29.77 18.40
N LEU A 505 -8.10 -28.43 18.49
CA LEU A 505 -8.43 -27.72 19.73
C LEU A 505 -9.81 -28.16 20.25
N HIS A 506 -10.82 -28.25 19.38
CA HIS A 506 -12.16 -28.71 19.77
C HIS A 506 -12.16 -30.11 20.39
N ASN A 507 -11.38 -31.04 19.83
CA ASN A 507 -11.35 -32.42 20.29
C ASN A 507 -10.47 -32.66 21.53
N ASN A 508 -9.52 -31.77 21.83
CA ASN A 508 -8.48 -32.01 22.85
C ASN A 508 -8.43 -30.96 23.97
N ARG A 509 -9.18 -29.85 23.85
CA ARG A 509 -9.20 -28.73 24.79
C ARG A 509 -10.64 -28.38 25.21
N GLN A 510 -10.80 -27.78 26.39
CA GLN A 510 -12.12 -27.48 26.98
C GLN A 510 -12.43 -25.97 27.02
N GLU A 511 -11.44 -25.13 26.72
CA GLU A 511 -11.54 -23.66 26.79
C GLU A 511 -12.55 -23.08 25.79
N GLY A 512 -12.79 -23.77 24.67
CA GLY A 512 -13.76 -23.34 23.66
C GLY A 512 -13.30 -22.16 22.83
N CYS A 513 -14.28 -21.41 22.30
CA CYS A 513 -14.09 -20.17 21.56
C CYS A 513 -15.05 -19.10 22.07
N SER A 514 -14.95 -17.88 21.53
CA SER A 514 -15.98 -16.86 21.64
C SER A 514 -16.67 -16.66 20.28
N SER A 515 -17.64 -15.75 20.20
CA SER A 515 -18.25 -15.37 18.92
C SER A 515 -17.24 -14.73 17.95
N ASP A 516 -16.09 -14.24 18.43
CA ASP A 516 -15.02 -13.72 17.56
C ASP A 516 -14.48 -14.81 16.61
N ALA A 517 -14.56 -16.11 16.97
CA ALA A 517 -14.15 -17.20 16.08
C ALA A 517 -14.96 -17.21 14.78
N MET A 518 -16.29 -17.09 14.88
CA MET A 518 -17.16 -17.10 13.71
C MET A 518 -17.14 -15.73 13.01
N ASP A 519 -17.09 -14.63 13.77
CA ASP A 519 -17.03 -13.26 13.22
C ASP A 519 -15.77 -13.01 12.38
N GLU A 520 -14.59 -13.37 12.90
CA GLU A 520 -13.33 -13.19 12.17
C GLU A 520 -13.17 -14.23 11.04
N ALA A 521 -13.72 -15.44 11.18
CA ALA A 521 -13.78 -16.40 10.08
C ALA A 521 -14.67 -15.88 8.93
N ALA A 522 -15.80 -15.23 9.23
CA ALA A 522 -16.67 -14.59 8.25
C ALA A 522 -15.98 -13.41 7.55
N LYS A 523 -15.29 -12.57 8.34
CA LYS A 523 -14.48 -11.45 7.84
C LYS A 523 -13.45 -11.87 6.81
N ASN A 524 -12.75 -12.98 7.04
CA ASN A 524 -11.71 -13.49 6.14
C ASN A 524 -12.23 -14.55 5.13
N GLY A 525 -13.52 -14.89 5.18
CA GLY A 525 -14.17 -15.79 4.22
C GLY A 525 -13.86 -17.27 4.39
N HIS A 526 -13.53 -17.71 5.61
CA HIS A 526 -13.16 -19.09 5.92
C HIS A 526 -14.41 -19.98 6.12
N MET A 527 -15.16 -20.22 5.04
CA MET A 527 -16.43 -20.97 5.07
C MET A 527 -16.31 -22.37 5.69
N ALA A 528 -15.20 -23.08 5.45
CA ALA A 528 -15.00 -24.41 6.02
C ALA A 528 -14.87 -24.38 7.56
N VAL A 529 -14.28 -23.32 8.11
CA VAL A 529 -14.21 -23.08 9.56
C VAL A 529 -15.60 -22.71 10.10
N MET A 530 -16.30 -21.78 9.44
CA MET A 530 -17.65 -21.37 9.87
C MET A 530 -18.62 -22.55 9.93
N ARG A 531 -18.64 -23.40 8.89
CA ARG A 531 -19.47 -24.63 8.87
C ARG A 531 -19.08 -25.60 9.98
N PHE A 532 -17.79 -25.73 10.29
CA PHE A 532 -17.34 -26.58 11.39
C PHE A 532 -17.80 -26.03 12.74
N LEU A 533 -17.59 -24.73 12.99
CA LEU A 533 -17.99 -24.08 14.24
C LEU A 533 -19.50 -24.16 14.45
N GLN A 534 -20.31 -23.90 13.42
CA GLN A 534 -21.78 -23.98 13.52
C GLN A 534 -22.29 -25.34 14.01
N VAL A 535 -21.68 -26.43 13.53
CA VAL A 535 -22.14 -27.78 13.89
C VAL A 535 -21.65 -28.21 15.28
N HIS A 536 -20.51 -27.72 15.73
CA HIS A 536 -19.80 -28.25 16.90
C HIS A 536 -19.72 -27.29 18.09
N ARG A 537 -20.09 -26.02 17.92
CA ARG A 537 -20.00 -24.93 18.91
C ARG A 537 -21.37 -24.25 19.06
N GLN A 538 -21.59 -23.58 20.19
CA GLN A 538 -22.87 -22.94 20.54
C GLN A 538 -22.75 -21.41 20.65
N GLU A 539 -21.54 -20.87 20.52
CA GLU A 539 -21.23 -19.45 20.69
C GLU A 539 -21.80 -18.55 19.57
N GLY A 540 -22.04 -19.13 18.39
CA GLY A 540 -22.63 -18.41 17.25
C GLY A 540 -21.75 -17.29 16.70
N CYS A 541 -22.39 -16.33 16.04
CA CYS A 541 -21.77 -15.10 15.51
C CYS A 541 -22.56 -13.86 15.94
N THR A 542 -21.99 -12.68 15.71
CA THR A 542 -22.65 -11.39 15.92
C THR A 542 -22.89 -10.67 14.60
N VAL A 543 -23.58 -9.52 14.63
CA VAL A 543 -23.76 -8.64 13.46
C VAL A 543 -22.41 -8.23 12.83
N ARG A 544 -21.29 -8.33 13.56
CA ARG A 544 -19.94 -8.08 13.01
C ARG A 544 -19.59 -9.04 11.88
N ALA A 545 -20.03 -10.30 11.93
CA ALA A 545 -19.84 -11.25 10.83
C ALA A 545 -20.46 -10.73 9.53
N LEU A 546 -21.69 -10.21 9.60
CA LEU A 546 -22.40 -9.66 8.46
C LEU A 546 -21.72 -8.38 7.93
N ASN A 547 -21.40 -7.43 8.83
CA ASN A 547 -20.68 -6.20 8.48
C ASN A 547 -19.36 -6.51 7.75
N ALA A 548 -18.62 -7.50 8.25
CA ALA A 548 -17.34 -7.89 7.70
C ALA A 548 -17.47 -8.65 6.37
N ALA A 549 -18.48 -9.53 6.24
CA ALA A 549 -18.79 -10.20 4.98
C ALA A 549 -19.19 -9.20 3.88
N ALA A 550 -20.00 -8.20 4.22
CA ALA A 550 -20.39 -7.11 3.32
C ALA A 550 -19.18 -6.27 2.89
N ALA A 551 -18.33 -5.88 3.85
CA ALA A 551 -17.06 -5.20 3.59
C ALA A 551 -16.14 -5.98 2.63
N ARG A 552 -16.05 -7.31 2.76
CA ARG A 552 -15.22 -8.14 1.88
C ARG A 552 -15.84 -8.33 0.48
N GLY A 553 -17.17 -8.24 0.37
CA GLY A 553 -17.91 -8.65 -0.84
C GLY A 553 -18.17 -10.16 -0.89
N GLY A 554 -18.30 -10.81 0.27
CA GLY A 554 -18.44 -12.26 0.37
C GLY A 554 -19.88 -12.76 0.26
N PHE A 555 -20.43 -12.87 -0.97
CA PHE A 555 -21.80 -13.34 -1.19
C PHE A 555 -22.10 -14.69 -0.57
N GLU A 556 -21.21 -15.69 -0.73
CA GLU A 556 -21.40 -17.02 -0.12
C GLU A 556 -21.54 -16.93 1.40
N THR A 557 -20.77 -16.05 2.04
CA THR A 557 -20.83 -15.83 3.49
C THR A 557 -22.11 -15.12 3.90
N LEU A 558 -22.56 -14.12 3.14
CA LEU A 558 -23.82 -13.41 3.40
C LEU A 558 -25.04 -14.33 3.26
N GLU A 559 -25.11 -15.10 2.17
CA GLU A 559 -26.17 -16.09 1.96
C GLU A 559 -26.19 -17.14 3.06
N TRP A 560 -25.01 -17.63 3.45
CA TRP A 560 -24.91 -18.59 4.53
C TRP A 560 -25.35 -18.01 5.88
N LEU A 561 -24.91 -16.80 6.24
CA LEU A 561 -25.31 -16.12 7.48
C LEU A 561 -26.83 -15.90 7.54
N ARG A 562 -27.46 -15.61 6.41
CA ARG A 562 -28.91 -15.45 6.29
C ARG A 562 -29.65 -16.78 6.43
N ALA A 563 -29.23 -17.81 5.70
CA ALA A 563 -29.91 -19.10 5.65
C ALA A 563 -29.88 -19.86 6.99
N GLU A 564 -28.80 -19.69 7.77
CA GLU A 564 -28.57 -20.41 9.01
C GLU A 564 -29.07 -19.65 10.26
N SER A 565 -29.69 -18.47 10.06
CA SER A 565 -30.25 -17.51 11.02
C SER A 565 -30.05 -17.82 12.52
N SER A 566 -28.79 -17.75 12.99
CA SER A 566 -28.46 -17.51 14.41
C SER A 566 -28.53 -16.03 14.78
N LEU A 567 -28.68 -15.17 13.77
CA LEU A 567 -28.83 -13.73 13.87
C LEU A 567 -30.28 -13.37 13.54
N GLU A 568 -31.09 -13.02 14.55
CA GLU A 568 -32.40 -12.38 14.36
C GLU A 568 -32.18 -10.94 13.85
N ILE A 569 -31.76 -10.79 12.59
CA ILE A 569 -31.57 -9.48 11.94
C ILE A 569 -32.76 -9.25 11.02
N GLU A 570 -33.81 -8.64 11.56
CA GLU A 570 -34.93 -8.13 10.76
C GLU A 570 -34.62 -6.72 10.21
N GLU A 571 -33.86 -5.92 10.95
CA GLU A 571 -33.45 -4.54 10.60
C GLU A 571 -32.15 -4.49 9.80
N LEU A 572 -32.05 -3.55 8.84
CA LEU A 572 -30.85 -3.32 8.03
C LEU A 572 -29.62 -2.94 8.90
N PRO A 573 -28.53 -3.72 8.87
CA PRO A 573 -27.30 -3.35 9.57
C PRO A 573 -26.61 -2.21 8.83
N ILE A 574 -26.88 -0.97 9.26
CA ILE A 574 -26.42 0.25 8.59
C ILE A 574 -24.90 0.25 8.33
N HIS A 575 -24.11 -0.33 9.24
CA HIS A 575 -22.67 -0.46 9.10
C HIS A 575 -22.26 -1.37 7.92
N ALA A 576 -23.00 -2.44 7.63
CA ALA A 576 -22.76 -3.30 6.48
C ALA A 576 -23.03 -2.54 5.16
N ALA A 577 -24.12 -1.78 5.12
CA ALA A 577 -24.49 -0.97 3.97
C ALA A 577 -23.47 0.17 3.72
N LEU A 578 -23.03 0.88 4.77
CA LEU A 578 -21.97 1.88 4.69
C LEU A 578 -20.62 1.28 4.23
N ALA A 579 -20.29 0.07 4.70
CA ALA A 579 -19.10 -0.64 4.26
C ALA A 579 -19.17 -1.04 2.77
N ALA A 580 -20.36 -1.41 2.27
CA ALA A 580 -20.57 -1.69 0.87
C ALA A 580 -20.41 -0.43 -0.01
N ILE A 581 -20.94 0.72 0.42
CA ILE A 581 -20.81 2.00 -0.29
C ILE A 581 -19.36 2.48 -0.34
N SER A 582 -18.67 2.52 0.80
CA SER A 582 -17.28 2.97 0.88
C SER A 582 -16.34 2.13 0.00
N ARG A 583 -16.61 0.82 -0.13
CA ARG A 583 -15.84 -0.12 -0.96
C ARG A 583 -16.39 -0.36 -2.35
N ASP A 584 -17.35 0.43 -2.83
CA ASP A 584 -17.84 0.35 -4.21
C ASP A 584 -18.46 -1.03 -4.57
N ARG A 585 -19.26 -1.55 -3.63
CA ARG A 585 -19.91 -2.87 -3.70
C ARG A 585 -21.43 -2.72 -3.78
N ILE A 586 -21.92 -2.11 -4.85
CA ILE A 586 -23.36 -1.91 -5.07
C ILE A 586 -24.17 -3.22 -5.10
N GLU A 587 -23.64 -4.35 -5.57
CA GLU A 587 -24.37 -5.64 -5.50
C GLU A 587 -24.55 -6.15 -4.08
N ILE A 588 -23.61 -5.86 -3.18
CA ILE A 588 -23.75 -6.19 -1.76
C ILE A 588 -24.78 -5.26 -1.13
N LEU A 589 -24.75 -3.98 -1.47
CA LEU A 589 -25.77 -3.03 -1.03
C LEU A 589 -27.17 -3.45 -1.51
N HIS A 590 -27.28 -3.86 -2.78
CA HIS A 590 -28.50 -4.41 -3.34
C HIS A 590 -28.94 -5.68 -2.62
N TRP A 591 -28.03 -6.62 -2.36
CA TRP A 591 -28.32 -7.79 -1.56
C TRP A 591 -28.85 -7.45 -0.17
N LEU A 592 -28.26 -6.47 0.52
CA LEU A 592 -28.70 -6.04 1.85
C LEU A 592 -30.11 -5.43 1.80
N LEU A 593 -30.36 -4.52 0.86
CA LEU A 593 -31.65 -3.81 0.74
C LEU A 593 -32.80 -4.68 0.22
N THR A 594 -32.49 -5.76 -0.50
CA THR A 594 -33.50 -6.72 -0.99
C THR A 594 -33.90 -7.75 0.05
N HIS A 595 -33.03 -8.03 1.02
CA HIS A 595 -33.23 -9.13 1.97
C HIS A 595 -33.48 -8.68 3.41
N LEU A 596 -33.15 -7.43 3.77
CA LEU A 596 -33.31 -6.87 5.11
C LEU A 596 -34.18 -5.62 5.04
N VAL A 597 -34.98 -5.37 6.09
CA VAL A 597 -35.92 -4.25 6.10
C VAL A 597 -35.19 -2.97 6.49
N ALA A 598 -35.22 -1.96 5.61
CA ALA A 598 -34.80 -0.61 5.96
C ALA A 598 -35.97 0.09 6.66
N ASP A 599 -35.81 0.45 7.95
CA ASP A 599 -36.93 0.79 8.83
C ASP A 599 -37.39 2.26 8.73
N GLY A 600 -36.96 2.97 7.67
CA GLY A 600 -37.54 4.26 7.31
C GLY A 600 -36.66 5.20 6.49
N VAL A 601 -37.18 6.43 6.31
CA VAL A 601 -36.54 7.52 5.55
C VAL A 601 -35.16 7.93 6.11
N HIS A 602 -34.92 7.70 7.40
CA HIS A 602 -33.66 8.09 8.06
C HIS A 602 -32.47 7.26 7.57
N GLU A 603 -32.62 5.95 7.43
CA GLU A 603 -31.54 5.06 7.01
C GLU A 603 -31.15 5.32 5.56
N LEU A 604 -32.14 5.45 4.67
CA LEU A 604 -31.91 5.81 3.27
C LEU A 604 -31.16 7.14 3.13
N ARG A 605 -31.45 8.13 3.98
CA ARG A 605 -30.72 9.39 4.01
C ARG A 605 -29.25 9.21 4.39
N ILE A 606 -28.96 8.37 5.39
CA ILE A 606 -27.56 8.07 5.78
C ILE A 606 -26.80 7.41 4.63
N LEU A 607 -27.43 6.47 3.92
CA LEU A 607 -26.82 5.83 2.74
C LEU A 607 -26.57 6.84 1.62
N TYR A 608 -27.51 7.76 1.41
CA TYR A 608 -27.38 8.83 0.41
C TYR A 608 -26.22 9.77 0.73
N ASP A 609 -26.12 10.24 1.98
CA ASP A 609 -25.04 11.11 2.44
C ASP A 609 -23.67 10.42 2.32
N ALA A 610 -23.59 9.12 2.61
CA ALA A 610 -22.38 8.32 2.45
C ALA A 610 -21.98 8.13 0.97
N ALA A 611 -22.95 7.84 0.09
CA ALA A 611 -22.69 7.70 -1.35
C ALA A 611 -22.20 9.03 -1.95
N ARG A 612 -22.78 10.15 -1.51
CA ARG A 612 -22.34 11.50 -1.89
C ARG A 612 -20.93 11.81 -1.38
N TYR A 613 -20.63 11.50 -0.12
CA TYR A 613 -19.30 11.72 0.47
C TYR A 613 -18.19 10.96 -0.29
N HIS A 614 -18.47 9.72 -0.71
CA HIS A 614 -17.53 8.89 -1.46
C HIS A 614 -17.55 9.12 -2.99
N ASN A 615 -18.35 10.08 -3.49
CA ASN A 615 -18.56 10.36 -4.91
C ASN A 615 -19.01 9.14 -5.73
N ARG A 616 -19.95 8.35 -5.19
CA ARG A 616 -20.48 7.11 -5.80
C ARG A 616 -21.70 7.40 -6.66
N SER A 617 -21.47 8.00 -7.81
CA SER A 617 -22.51 8.44 -8.75
C SER A 617 -23.47 7.32 -9.15
N HIS A 618 -22.94 6.12 -9.44
CA HIS A 618 -23.78 4.95 -9.78
C HIS A 618 -24.59 4.43 -8.58
N ILE A 619 -24.10 4.55 -7.35
CA ILE A 619 -24.84 4.16 -6.14
C ILE A 619 -25.95 5.16 -5.85
N LEU A 620 -25.71 6.46 -6.04
CA LEU A 620 -26.74 7.49 -5.92
C LEU A 620 -27.89 7.23 -6.91
N ALA A 621 -27.56 6.97 -8.18
CA ALA A 621 -28.55 6.61 -9.20
C ALA A 621 -29.36 5.35 -8.85
N TYR A 622 -28.72 4.39 -8.18
CA TYR A 622 -29.38 3.19 -7.68
C TYR A 622 -30.32 3.47 -6.50
N LEU A 623 -29.87 4.27 -5.52
CA LEU A 623 -30.69 4.66 -4.36
C LEU A 623 -31.92 5.49 -4.76
N ASP A 624 -31.81 6.29 -5.83
CA ASP A 624 -32.92 7.06 -6.40
C ASP A 624 -33.86 6.20 -7.28
N GLY A 625 -33.55 4.92 -7.48
CA GLY A 625 -34.37 3.97 -8.26
C GLY A 625 -34.25 4.12 -9.78
N TYR A 626 -33.30 4.93 -10.28
CA TYR A 626 -33.05 5.10 -11.71
C TYR A 626 -32.11 4.04 -12.30
N TRP A 627 -31.33 3.35 -11.45
CA TRP A 627 -30.51 2.22 -11.83
C TRP A 627 -30.99 0.97 -11.09
N THR A 628 -31.30 -0.11 -11.81
CA THR A 628 -31.62 -1.40 -11.19
C THR A 628 -30.52 -2.42 -11.41
N ILE A 629 -30.32 -3.28 -10.41
CA ILE A 629 -29.46 -4.46 -10.50
C ILE A 629 -30.40 -5.66 -10.63
N ASP A 630 -31.21 -5.65 -11.68
CA ASP A 630 -32.08 -6.77 -12.00
C ASP A 630 -31.42 -7.68 -13.05
N MET A 631 -31.73 -8.97 -12.95
CA MET A 631 -31.20 -10.05 -13.78
C MET A 631 -31.64 -10.00 -15.24
#